data_AF-A0A5N6XPT0-F1
#
_entry.id   AF-A0A5N6XPT0-F1
#
_cell.length_a   1.000
_cell.length_b   1.000
_cell.length_c   1.000
_cell.angle_alpha   90.00
_cell.angle_beta   90.00
_cell.angle_gamma   90.00
#
_symmetry.space_group_name_H-M   'P 1'
#
loop_
_entity.id
_entity.type
_entity.pdbx_description
1 polymer ?
#
loop_
_entity_poly.entity_id
_entity_poly.type
_entity_poly.pdbx_seq_one_letter_code
_entity_poly.pdbx_strand_id
1 'polypeptide(L)'
;MKEEYVQVCNSPLIREFQVYQSLREQTGFRRIYCFSEVAGYRVMVMELLGPSLEDLVVSYGRSLGLQIVSWVACTLLERIEELHEQSWIYGGIKPQNFLLDIDG
;
A
#
# COMPACT_ATOMS: atom_id res chain seq x y z
N MET A 1 -2.12 -9.73 6.20
CA MET A 1 -3.26 -9.55 7.14
C MET A 1 -2.91 -8.42 8.09
N LYS A 2 -3.87 -7.58 8.45
CA LYS A 2 -3.72 -6.53 9.47
C LYS A 2 -4.92 -6.59 10.41
N GLU A 3 -4.69 -6.35 11.70
CA GLU A 3 -5.74 -6.43 12.72
C GLU A 3 -5.67 -5.28 13.73
N GLU A 4 -6.82 -4.94 14.34
CA GLU A 4 -6.93 -4.02 15.46
C GLU A 4 -8.07 -4.43 16.41
N TYR A 5 -8.02 -3.99 17.67
CA TYR A 5 -9.11 -4.24 18.62
C TYR A 5 -10.34 -3.39 18.28
N VAL A 6 -11.55 -3.94 18.38
CA VAL A 6 -12.81 -3.25 18.02
C VAL A 6 -13.06 -1.98 18.84
N GLN A 7 -12.55 -1.93 20.07
CA GLN A 7 -12.75 -0.82 21.02
C GLN A 7 -11.95 0.45 20.69
N VAL A 8 -11.06 0.43 19.70
CA VAL A 8 -10.29 1.62 19.30
C VAL A 8 -11.23 2.67 18.72
N CYS A 9 -11.38 3.79 19.42
CA CYS A 9 -12.05 4.98 18.91
C CYS A 9 -11.19 5.63 17.81
N ASN A 10 -11.83 6.08 16.72
CA ASN A 10 -11.15 6.53 15.49
C ASN A 10 -10.26 5.46 14.85
N SER A 11 -10.87 4.30 14.59
CA SER A 11 -10.24 3.15 13.94
C SER A 11 -9.40 3.52 12.69
N PRO A 12 -8.06 3.39 12.76
CA PRO A 12 -7.22 3.56 11.58
C PRO A 12 -7.47 2.47 10.54
N LEU A 13 -7.80 1.24 10.95
CA LEU A 13 -8.03 0.14 10.01
C LEU A 13 -9.34 0.32 9.21
N ILE A 14 -10.40 0.86 9.81
CA ILE A 14 -11.62 1.21 9.08
C ILE A 14 -11.32 2.30 8.05
N ARG A 15 -10.58 3.34 8.45
CA ARG A 15 -10.22 4.43 7.53
C ARG A 15 -9.37 3.91 6.37
N GLU A 16 -8.39 3.05 6.65
CA GLU A 16 -7.55 2.43 5.63
C GLU A 16 -8.38 1.54 4.68
N PHE A 17 -9.31 0.75 5.22
CA PHE A 17 -10.24 -0.04 4.42
C PHE A 17 -11.09 0.83 3.48
N GLN A 18 -11.59 1.97 3.94
CA GLN A 18 -12.36 2.91 3.10
C GLN A 18 -11.54 3.45 1.93
N VAL A 19 -10.26 3.79 2.16
CA VAL A 19 -9.34 4.21 1.10
C VAL A 19 -9.19 3.09 0.06
N TYR A 20 -8.89 1.87 0.50
CA TYR A 20 -8.74 0.75 -0.42
C TYR A 20 -10.03 0.42 -1.19
N GLN A 21 -11.20 0.61 -0.59
CA GLN A 21 -12.47 0.41 -1.29
C GLN A 21 -12.70 1.41 -2.42
N SER A 22 -12.30 2.69 -2.24
CA SER A 22 -12.36 3.65 -3.36
C SER A 22 -11.37 3.35 -4.48
N LEU A 23 -10.30 2.62 -4.19
CA LEU A 23 -9.23 2.29 -5.15
C LEU A 23 -9.39 0.90 -5.76
N ARG A 24 -10.48 0.18 -5.46
CA ARG A 24 -10.66 -1.23 -5.84
C ARG A 24 -10.54 -1.49 -7.34
N GLU A 25 -10.98 -0.56 -8.17
CA GLU A 25 -10.95 -0.69 -9.64
C GLU A 25 -9.65 -0.15 -10.25
N GLN A 26 -8.75 0.41 -9.44
CA GLN A 26 -7.47 0.97 -9.89
C GLN A 26 -6.38 -0.10 -9.88
N THR A 27 -5.48 -0.04 -10.86
CA THR A 27 -4.32 -0.92 -10.93
C THR A 27 -3.19 -0.42 -10.02
N GLY A 28 -2.31 -1.32 -9.57
CA GLY A 28 -1.15 -0.93 -8.75
C GLY A 28 -1.47 -0.59 -7.29
N PHE A 29 -2.71 -0.81 -6.84
CA PHE A 29 -3.08 -0.79 -5.43
C PHE A 29 -3.36 -2.20 -4.92
N ARG A 30 -2.99 -2.44 -3.65
CA ARG A 30 -3.19 -3.74 -3.00
C ARG A 30 -4.66 -4.11 -2.95
N ARG A 31 -5.00 -5.32 -3.38
CA ARG A 31 -6.37 -5.84 -3.30
C ARG A 31 -6.74 -6.22 -1.87
N ILE A 32 -7.98 -5.92 -1.49
CA ILE A 32 -8.56 -6.36 -0.22
C ILE A 32 -9.53 -7.52 -0.49
N TYR A 33 -9.27 -8.67 0.12
CA TYR A 33 -10.10 -9.86 -0.04
C TYR A 33 -11.22 -9.92 0.99
N CYS A 34 -10.97 -9.45 2.20
CA CYS A 34 -11.94 -9.50 3.29
C CYS A 34 -11.68 -8.40 4.33
N PHE A 35 -12.76 -7.88 4.91
CA PHE A 35 -12.74 -7.08 6.12
C PHE A 35 -13.86 -7.58 7.05
N SER A 36 -13.52 -8.01 8.26
CA SER A 36 -14.48 -8.62 9.19
C SER A 36 -14.11 -8.39 10.65
N GLU A 37 -15.06 -8.59 11.55
CA GLU A 37 -14.81 -8.61 12.99
C GLU A 37 -14.83 -10.06 13.50
N VAL A 38 -13.73 -10.50 14.12
CA VAL A 38 -13.55 -11.87 14.64
C VAL A 38 -12.94 -11.79 16.04
N ALA A 39 -13.58 -12.44 17.02
CA ALA A 39 -13.09 -12.54 18.39
C ALA A 39 -12.71 -11.19 19.07
N GLY A 40 -13.43 -10.11 18.75
CA GLY A 40 -13.16 -8.77 19.30
C GLY A 40 -12.11 -7.95 18.54
N TYR A 41 -11.65 -8.44 17.39
CA TYR A 41 -10.72 -7.75 16.49
C TYR A 41 -11.37 -7.45 15.16
N ARG A 42 -11.05 -6.30 14.56
CA ARG A 42 -11.23 -6.05 13.12
C ARG A 42 -10.03 -6.62 12.38
N VAL A 43 -10.28 -7.39 11.34
CA VAL A 43 -9.27 -8.07 10.54
C VAL A 43 -9.46 -7.68 9.08
N MET A 44 -8.38 -7.24 8.45
CA MET A 44 -8.29 -6.98 7.01
C MET A 44 -7.35 -7.98 6.35
N VAL A 45 -7.92 -8.80 5.46
CA VAL A 45 -7.18 -9.74 4.60
C VAL A 45 -6.95 -9.06 3.26
N MET A 46 -5.70 -9.04 2.84
CA MET A 46 -5.23 -8.27 1.69
C MET A 46 -4.18 -9.08 0.93
N GLU A 47 -4.02 -8.74 -0.33
CA GLU A 47 -3.02 -9.29 -1.23
C GLU A 47 -1.62 -9.19 -0.62
N LEU A 48 -0.91 -10.32 -0.72
CA LEU A 48 0.51 -10.37 -0.39
C LEU A 48 1.26 -9.78 -1.58
N LEU A 49 2.16 -8.85 -1.31
CA LEU A 49 3.04 -8.25 -2.31
C LEU A 49 4.49 -8.67 -2.04
N GLY A 50 5.36 -8.40 -3.01
CA GLY A 50 6.78 -8.66 -2.96
C GLY A 50 7.54 -7.70 -2.04
N PRO A 51 8.88 -7.64 -2.18
CA PRO A 51 9.73 -6.80 -1.35
C PRO A 51 9.41 -5.31 -1.52
N SER A 52 9.72 -4.51 -0.50
CA SER A 52 9.56 -3.07 -0.57
C SER A 52 10.65 -2.42 -1.42
N LEU A 53 10.44 -1.18 -1.83
CA LEU A 53 11.46 -0.38 -2.49
C LEU A 53 12.68 -0.16 -1.56
N GLU A 54 12.48 -0.11 -0.23
CA GLU A 54 13.61 -0.09 0.71
C GLU A 54 14.44 -1.38 0.61
N ASP A 55 13.78 -2.54 0.59
CA ASP A 55 14.45 -3.83 0.46
C ASP A 55 15.22 -3.92 -0.87
N LEU A 56 14.62 -3.40 -1.95
CA LEU A 56 15.27 -3.31 -3.26
C LEU A 56 16.54 -2.45 -3.18
N VAL A 57 16.45 -1.22 -2.64
CA VAL A 57 17.60 -0.33 -2.48
C VAL A 57 18.71 -0.99 -1.66
N VAL A 58 18.35 -1.68 -0.57
CA VAL A 58 19.32 -2.40 0.26
C VAL A 58 19.99 -3.54 -0.51
N SER A 59 19.22 -4.31 -1.28
CA SER A 59 19.74 -5.43 -2.08
C SER A 59 20.76 -5.01 -3.15
N TYR A 60 20.64 -3.79 -3.68
CA TYR A 60 21.58 -3.20 -4.65
C TYR A 60 22.76 -2.46 -3.99
N GLY A 61 22.98 -2.60 -2.68
CA GLY A 61 24.08 -1.93 -1.99
C GLY A 61 23.81 -0.47 -1.64
N ARG A 62 22.53 -0.13 -1.39
CA ARG A 62 22.04 1.21 -1.00
C ARG A 62 22.09 2.27 -2.09
N SER A 63 22.24 1.88 -3.34
CA SER A 63 22.08 2.77 -4.49
C SER A 63 21.35 2.04 -5.62
N LEU A 64 20.58 2.79 -6.40
CA LEU A 64 19.90 2.30 -7.60
C LEU A 64 20.47 3.04 -8.82
N GLY A 65 20.55 2.34 -9.95
CA GLY A 65 20.93 2.97 -11.21
C GLY A 65 19.88 3.99 -11.66
N LEU A 66 20.32 5.01 -12.41
CA LEU A 66 19.45 6.10 -12.87
C LEU A 66 18.20 5.59 -13.61
N GLN A 67 18.35 4.57 -14.45
CA GLN A 67 17.23 3.98 -15.18
C GLN A 67 16.14 3.43 -14.25
N ILE A 68 16.52 2.70 -13.20
CA ILE A 68 15.58 2.14 -12.22
C ILE A 68 14.92 3.27 -11.43
N VAL A 69 15.70 4.25 -10.99
CA VAL A 69 15.18 5.42 -10.27
C VAL A 69 14.16 6.17 -11.11
N SER A 70 14.45 6.41 -12.40
CA SER A 70 13.53 7.08 -13.32
C SER A 70 12.23 6.29 -13.50
N TRP A 71 12.32 4.98 -13.70
CA TRP A 71 11.14 4.14 -13.86
C TRP A 71 10.27 4.13 -12.60
N VAL A 72 10.87 3.90 -11.42
CA VAL A 72 10.18 3.96 -10.13
C VAL A 72 9.54 5.33 -9.93
N ALA A 73 10.26 6.43 -10.18
CA ALA A 73 9.73 7.78 -10.00
C ALA A 73 8.48 8.03 -10.86
N CYS A 74 8.50 7.64 -12.14
CA CYS A 74 7.34 7.76 -13.02
C CYS A 74 6.15 6.95 -12.50
N THR A 75 6.36 5.67 -12.19
CA THR A 75 5.29 4.79 -11.68
C THR A 75 4.69 5.31 -10.37
N LEU A 76 5.52 5.82 -9.44
CA LEU A 76 5.05 6.37 -8.18
C LEU A 76 4.22 7.64 -8.37
N LEU A 77 4.61 8.50 -9.32
CA LEU A 77 3.84 9.71 -9.64
C LEU A 77 2.45 9.36 -10.18
N GLU A 78 2.37 8.38 -11.09
CA GLU A 78 1.08 7.88 -11.60
C GLU A 78 0.19 7.33 -10.47
N ARG A 79 0.74 6.52 -9.55
CA ARG A 79 -0.04 6.00 -8.42
C ARG A 79 -0.54 7.12 -7.50
N ILE A 80 0.27 8.15 -7.29
CA ILE A 80 -0.10 9.30 -6.46
C ILE A 80 -1.20 10.12 -7.16
N GLU A 81 -1.11 10.30 -8.47
CA GLU A 81 -2.13 10.98 -9.28
C GLU A 81 -3.48 10.25 -9.18
N GLU A 82 -3.52 8.95 -9.41
CA GLU A 82 -4.74 8.14 -9.28
C GLU A 82 -5.34 8.20 -7.87
N LEU A 83 -4.50 8.23 -6.83
CA LEU A 83 -4.97 8.40 -5.45
C LEU A 83 -5.63 9.78 -5.25
N HIS A 84 -5.03 10.83 -5.80
CA HIS A 84 -5.57 12.19 -5.73
C HIS A 84 -6.89 12.32 -6.51
N GLU A 85 -7.06 11.60 -7.62
CA GLU A 85 -8.33 11.54 -8.37
C GLU A 85 -9.47 10.97 -7.51
N GLN A 86 -9.15 10.04 -6.59
CA GLN A 86 -10.11 9.53 -5.60
C GLN A 86 -10.27 10.44 -4.36
N SER A 87 -9.76 11.68 -4.42
CA SER A 87 -9.83 12.67 -3.33
C SER A 87 -9.10 12.27 -2.04
N TRP A 88 -8.11 11.37 -2.13
CA TRP A 88 -7.29 10.96 -0.99
C TRP A 88 -5.89 11.54 -1.07
N ILE A 89 -5.33 11.93 0.08
CA ILE A 89 -3.93 12.36 0.20
C ILE A 89 -3.18 11.25 0.95
N TYR A 90 -2.08 10.74 0.36
CA TYR A 90 -1.33 9.63 0.96
C TYR A 90 -0.66 10.00 2.29
N GLY A 91 -0.06 11.20 2.36
CA GLY A 91 0.52 11.76 3.58
C GLY A 91 1.80 11.09 4.12
N GLY A 92 2.25 9.97 3.53
CA GLY A 92 3.36 9.17 4.05
C GLY A 92 4.23 8.51 2.98
N ILE A 93 4.74 9.29 2.02
CA ILE A 93 5.63 8.79 0.95
C ILE A 93 6.97 8.35 1.55
N LYS A 94 7.21 7.04 1.61
CA LYS A 94 8.44 6.43 2.11
C LYS A 94 8.73 5.11 1.37
N PRO A 95 10.00 4.72 1.15
CA PRO A 95 10.34 3.52 0.38
C PRO A 95 9.70 2.21 0.90
N GLN A 96 9.48 2.08 2.21
CA GLN A 96 8.87 0.89 2.83
C GLN A 96 7.42 0.64 2.40
N ASN A 97 6.74 1.69 1.98
CA ASN A 97 5.32 1.66 1.67
C ASN A 97 5.03 1.28 0.22
N PHE A 98 6.04 1.27 -0.63
CA PHE A 98 5.93 0.88 -2.03
C PHE A 98 6.51 -0.51 -2.19
N LEU A 99 5.69 -1.44 -2.65
CA LEU A 99 6.02 -2.86 -2.73
C LEU A 99 5.97 -3.27 -4.20
N LEU A 100 6.89 -4.15 -4.58
CA LEU A 100 6.88 -4.78 -5.89
C LEU A 100 5.80 -5.87 -5.94
N ASP A 101 5.41 -6.25 -7.15
CA ASP A 101 4.59 -7.44 -7.34
C ASP A 101 5.41 -8.70 -7.02
N ILE A 102 4.74 -9.78 -6.62
CA ILE A 102 5.39 -11.08 -6.36
C ILE A 102 5.84 -11.72 -7.67
N ASP A 103 5.07 -11.52 -8.73
CA ASP A 103 5.24 -12.24 -9.99
C ASP A 103 6.16 -11.54 -11.00
N GLY A 104 6.63 -10.32 -10.70
CA GLY A 104 7.56 -9.54 -11.53
C GLY A 104 6.89 -8.75 -12.65
#